data_AF-A0A7G9YCF9-F1
#
_entry.id   AF-A0A7G9YCF9-F1
#
_cell.length_a   1.000
_cell.length_b   1.000
_cell.length_c   1.000
_cell.angle_alpha   90.00
_cell.angle_beta   90.00
_cell.angle_gamma   90.00
#
_symmetry.space_group_name_H-M   'P 1'
#
loop_
_entity.id
_entity.type
_entity.pdbx_description
1 polymer ?
#
loop_
_entity_poly.entity_id
_entity_poly.type
_entity_poly.pdbx_seq_one_letter_code
_entity_poly.pdbx_strand_id
1 'polypeptide(L)'
;MIAGNTSGMPNRRSRTGISTSIPMRLFIIFWNGFGKPQSAQRPQRKKQLSVPSAFSVVNLLCPNPPTQKKLKSHIPTLVVILVVISMLAVSLSGCVYESDVTDDSHHVDLAEYHAEVLGHLQIIIEFWNRTTTLFNEHEYAACREECERLDERNEEYVSSIGSFERVIAEASLTESDDMYYKVQFKILHAIHNNTNQSAFNLRMACRYAAEGNDREARICAERASRHINSFYANIDRFNTNVNVSNTGSRDFVPPVPDDYESSSPDSLNATPHEVSLPAEIPDPYYLTKTAFRNTHDEVERLLGKGFITPYEGFVFDCSEMAAYIEWKLECHNVTAYIVTKDNWDGVYGHAWVVVPLKKGKCLAIEPTISAAEGSFGEEMITYDRKYFVYDHLFEDIYDASEFFGADEWDWWNKLELK
;
A
#
# COMPACT_ATOMS: atom_id res chain seq x y z
N MET A 1 -8.98 80.52 -12.68
CA MET A 1 -9.85 79.42 -13.13
C MET A 1 -9.23 78.84 -14.39
N ILE A 2 -8.51 77.72 -14.26
CA ILE A 2 -7.92 76.98 -15.38
C ILE A 2 -8.16 75.49 -15.10
N ALA A 3 -8.65 74.80 -16.12
CA ALA A 3 -8.96 73.39 -16.15
C ALA A 3 -7.71 72.52 -16.35
N GLY A 4 -7.80 71.24 -15.98
CA GLY A 4 -6.84 70.20 -16.37
C GLY A 4 -7.10 68.84 -15.69
N ASN A 5 -7.73 67.92 -16.45
CA ASN A 5 -7.38 66.50 -16.71
C ASN A 5 -6.33 65.81 -15.80
N THR A 6 -6.33 64.51 -15.46
CA THR A 6 -6.94 63.27 -16.01
C THR A 6 -6.53 62.08 -15.12
N SER A 7 -7.33 60.99 -15.14
CA SER A 7 -6.95 59.56 -14.99
C SER A 7 -6.34 59.05 -13.67
N GLY A 8 -6.59 57.83 -13.17
CA GLY A 8 -7.31 56.69 -13.73
C GLY A 8 -7.58 55.62 -12.66
N MET A 9 -8.54 54.75 -12.96
CA MET A 9 -8.95 53.60 -12.15
C MET A 9 -7.94 52.44 -12.23
N PRO A 10 -7.87 51.57 -11.20
CA PRO A 10 -7.12 50.33 -11.30
C PRO A 10 -7.94 49.22 -12.00
N ASN A 11 -7.30 48.57 -12.96
CA ASN A 11 -7.79 47.40 -13.69
C ASN A 11 -7.83 46.17 -12.77
N ARG A 12 -9.03 45.64 -12.54
CA ARG A 12 -9.24 44.32 -11.92
C ARG A 12 -9.19 43.26 -13.03
N ARG A 13 -8.04 42.61 -13.21
CA ARG A 13 -7.92 41.46 -14.14
C ARG A 13 -8.48 40.21 -13.48
N SER A 14 -9.58 39.70 -14.03
CA SER A 14 -10.07 38.35 -13.75
C SER A 14 -9.14 37.32 -14.39
N ARG A 15 -8.47 36.50 -13.55
CA ARG A 15 -7.81 35.27 -14.00
C ARG A 15 -8.89 34.24 -14.33
N THR A 16 -9.01 33.87 -15.60
CA THR A 16 -9.80 32.71 -16.04
C THR A 16 -8.98 31.46 -15.79
N GLY A 17 -9.24 30.76 -14.69
CA GLY A 17 -8.70 29.42 -14.44
C GLY A 17 -9.38 28.42 -15.38
N ILE A 18 -8.60 27.73 -16.20
CA ILE A 18 -9.07 26.58 -16.97
C ILE A 18 -8.88 25.37 -16.06
N SER A 19 -9.98 24.81 -15.57
CA SER A 19 -10.01 23.56 -14.82
C SER A 19 -9.92 22.39 -15.81
N THR A 20 -8.79 21.68 -15.80
CA THR A 20 -8.61 20.43 -16.55
C THR A 20 -8.78 19.25 -15.61
N SER A 21 -10.01 18.75 -15.48
CA SER A 21 -10.28 17.49 -14.78
C SER A 21 -9.81 16.30 -15.61
N ILE A 22 -8.99 15.43 -15.02
CA ILE A 22 -8.62 14.12 -15.57
C ILE A 22 -9.88 13.23 -15.58
N PRO A 23 -10.21 12.54 -16.70
CA PRO A 23 -11.35 11.62 -16.70
C PRO A 23 -11.01 10.33 -15.94
N MET A 24 -11.77 10.07 -14.87
CA MET A 24 -11.80 8.80 -14.16
C MET A 24 -11.96 7.62 -15.13
N ARG A 25 -11.05 6.65 -15.06
CA ARG A 25 -11.28 5.31 -15.61
C ARG A 25 -11.49 4.35 -14.45
N LEU A 26 -12.68 3.76 -14.41
CA LEU A 26 -12.96 2.61 -13.57
C LEU A 26 -12.12 1.44 -14.06
N PHE A 27 -11.10 1.04 -13.30
CA PHE A 27 -10.36 -0.19 -13.55
C PHE A 27 -11.17 -1.34 -12.94
N ILE A 28 -11.58 -2.27 -13.81
CA ILE A 28 -12.25 -3.50 -13.40
C ILE A 28 -11.29 -4.63 -13.77
N ILE A 29 -10.75 -5.32 -12.76
CA ILE A 29 -10.14 -6.62 -12.98
C ILE A 29 -11.30 -7.58 -13.32
N PHE A 30 -11.35 -8.04 -14.57
CA PHE A 30 -12.43 -8.91 -15.04
C PHE A 30 -12.06 -10.36 -14.76
N TRP A 31 -12.55 -10.90 -13.64
CA TRP A 31 -12.51 -12.34 -13.40
C TRP A 31 -13.65 -13.03 -14.16
N ASN A 32 -13.38 -13.43 -15.40
CA ASN A 32 -14.29 -14.33 -16.12
C ASN A 32 -13.98 -15.76 -15.67
N GLY A 33 -14.78 -16.30 -14.74
CA GLY A 33 -14.57 -17.63 -14.15
C GLY A 33 -14.24 -18.70 -15.20
N PHE A 34 -13.27 -19.56 -14.88
CA PHE A 34 -12.74 -20.56 -15.80
C PHE A 34 -13.85 -21.46 -16.36
N GLY A 35 -13.94 -21.51 -17.68
CA GLY A 35 -14.47 -22.68 -18.34
C GLY A 35 -13.50 -23.83 -18.08
N LYS A 36 -13.98 -24.91 -17.44
CA LYS A 36 -13.22 -26.15 -17.24
C LYS A 36 -12.38 -26.48 -18.49
N PRO A 37 -11.13 -26.94 -18.35
CA PRO A 37 -10.33 -27.37 -19.49
C PRO A 37 -11.11 -28.44 -20.25
N GLN A 38 -11.55 -28.11 -21.47
CA GLN A 38 -12.20 -29.06 -22.35
C GLN A 38 -11.15 -30.07 -22.81
N SER A 39 -11.19 -31.27 -22.21
CA SER A 39 -10.61 -32.45 -22.85
C SER A 39 -11.22 -32.59 -24.25
N ALA A 40 -10.36 -32.69 -25.25
CA ALA A 40 -10.65 -32.65 -26.68
C ALA A 40 -11.96 -33.33 -27.12
N GLN A 41 -13.03 -32.57 -27.39
CA GLN A 41 -14.11 -32.98 -28.30
C GLN A 41 -14.71 -31.77 -29.06
N ARG A 42 -15.17 -32.08 -30.29
CA ARG A 42 -15.62 -31.26 -31.44
C ARG A 42 -16.45 -29.97 -31.18
N PRO A 43 -16.49 -29.04 -32.17
CA PRO A 43 -17.06 -27.72 -32.00
C PRO A 43 -18.58 -27.71 -32.09
N GLN A 44 -19.25 -27.04 -31.14
CA GLN A 44 -20.63 -26.57 -31.30
C GLN A 44 -20.71 -25.04 -31.20
N ARG A 45 -21.54 -24.46 -32.07
CA ARG A 45 -21.84 -23.02 -32.17
C ARG A 45 -22.54 -22.51 -30.91
N LYS A 46 -21.97 -21.49 -30.25
CA LYS A 46 -22.60 -20.75 -29.15
C LYS A 46 -23.55 -19.66 -29.69
N LYS A 47 -24.75 -19.57 -29.14
CA LYS A 47 -25.61 -18.37 -29.18
C LYS A 47 -25.23 -17.47 -27.99
N GLN A 48 -25.03 -16.18 -28.23
CA GLN A 48 -24.83 -15.15 -27.21
C GLN A 48 -26.18 -14.67 -26.66
N LEU A 49 -26.27 -14.57 -25.32
CA LEU A 49 -27.26 -13.75 -24.61
C LEU A 49 -26.54 -12.51 -24.05
N SER A 50 -27.18 -11.35 -24.20
CA SER A 50 -26.65 -10.03 -23.84
C SER A 50 -27.11 -9.56 -22.46
N VAL A 51 -26.20 -8.92 -21.72
CA VAL A 51 -26.48 -8.07 -20.54
C VAL A 51 -25.58 -6.81 -20.67
N PRO A 52 -26.05 -5.59 -20.29
CA PRO A 52 -25.43 -4.33 -20.73
C PRO A 52 -24.24 -3.92 -19.87
N SER A 53 -23.25 -3.25 -20.48
CA SER A 53 -22.09 -2.67 -19.80
C SER A 53 -21.80 -1.22 -20.25
N ALA A 54 -20.80 -0.59 -19.63
CA ALA A 54 -20.29 0.79 -19.75
C ALA A 54 -20.05 1.38 -21.17
N PHE A 55 -20.49 0.71 -22.23
CA PHE A 55 -20.36 1.09 -23.64
C PHE A 55 -21.25 2.26 -24.09
N SER A 56 -22.06 2.86 -23.21
CA SER A 56 -23.08 3.84 -23.63
C SER A 56 -22.51 5.22 -23.98
N VAL A 57 -21.33 5.60 -23.47
CA VAL A 57 -20.77 6.96 -23.69
C VAL A 57 -19.93 7.05 -24.97
N VAL A 58 -19.12 6.03 -25.29
CA VAL A 58 -18.31 5.99 -26.54
C VAL A 58 -19.20 5.81 -27.78
N ASN A 59 -20.30 5.06 -27.65
CA ASN A 59 -21.30 4.93 -28.70
C ASN A 59 -22.07 6.24 -28.95
N LEU A 60 -22.17 7.13 -27.96
CA LEU A 60 -22.82 8.43 -28.08
C LEU A 60 -21.98 9.44 -28.89
N LEU A 61 -20.65 9.36 -28.80
CA LEU A 61 -19.73 10.33 -29.38
C LEU A 61 -19.18 9.94 -30.76
N CYS A 62 -19.16 8.64 -31.10
CA CYS A 62 -18.66 8.15 -32.38
C CYS A 62 -19.42 6.88 -32.82
N PRO A 63 -20.49 6.99 -33.63
CA PRO A 63 -21.31 5.84 -34.01
C PRO A 63 -20.67 4.94 -35.09
N ASN A 64 -19.52 5.32 -35.64
CA ASN A 64 -18.91 4.62 -36.78
C ASN A 64 -17.89 3.54 -36.31
N PRO A 65 -18.13 2.23 -36.54
CA PRO A 65 -17.33 1.12 -36.01
C PRO A 65 -15.83 1.12 -36.36
N PRO A 66 -15.39 1.51 -37.57
CA PRO A 66 -13.96 1.59 -37.91
C PRO A 66 -13.25 2.67 -37.10
N THR A 67 -13.93 3.79 -36.87
CA THR A 67 -13.43 4.93 -36.09
C THR A 67 -13.33 4.58 -34.61
N GLN A 68 -14.27 3.79 -34.07
CA GLN A 68 -14.18 3.29 -32.70
C GLN A 68 -12.97 2.39 -32.48
N LYS A 69 -12.65 1.50 -33.42
CA LYS A 69 -11.49 0.60 -33.30
C LYS A 69 -10.18 1.36 -33.30
N LYS A 70 -10.09 2.42 -34.12
CA LYS A 70 -8.94 3.33 -34.20
C LYS A 70 -8.84 4.26 -32.98
N LEU A 71 -9.97 4.74 -32.46
CA LEU A 71 -10.00 5.57 -31.26
C LEU A 71 -9.60 4.76 -30.02
N LYS A 72 -10.07 3.50 -29.91
CA LYS A 72 -9.74 2.57 -28.81
C LYS A 72 -8.24 2.28 -28.68
N SER A 73 -7.51 2.20 -29.79
CA SER A 73 -6.05 1.97 -29.78
C SER A 73 -5.22 3.20 -29.40
N HIS A 74 -5.82 4.40 -29.36
CA HIS A 74 -5.12 5.65 -29.05
C HIS A 74 -5.48 6.24 -27.67
N ILE A 75 -6.44 5.65 -26.95
CA ILE A 75 -6.87 6.22 -25.66
C ILE A 75 -5.74 6.18 -24.61
N PRO A 76 -4.94 5.11 -24.46
CA PRO A 76 -3.81 5.12 -23.53
C PRO A 76 -2.81 6.24 -23.85
N THR A 77 -2.50 6.43 -25.13
CA THR A 77 -1.61 7.50 -25.62
C THR A 77 -2.16 8.90 -25.36
N LEU A 78 -3.47 9.10 -25.52
CA LEU A 78 -4.13 10.39 -25.24
C LEU A 78 -4.13 10.74 -23.75
N VAL A 79 -4.25 9.74 -22.86
CA VAL A 79 -4.15 9.94 -21.41
C VAL A 79 -2.73 10.37 -21.02
N VAL A 80 -1.71 9.69 -21.55
CA VAL A 80 -0.30 10.07 -21.32
C VAL A 80 -0.03 11.50 -21.81
N ILE A 81 -0.52 11.87 -23.00
CA ILE A 81 -0.35 13.23 -23.54
C ILE A 81 -1.02 14.29 -22.66
N LEU A 82 -2.22 14.01 -22.13
CA LEU A 82 -2.93 14.94 -21.24
C LEU A 82 -2.25 15.10 -19.88
N VAL A 83 -1.66 14.03 -19.35
CA VAL A 83 -0.84 14.07 -18.13
C VAL A 83 0.42 14.91 -18.37
N VAL A 84 1.13 14.71 -19.49
CA VAL A 84 2.33 15.49 -19.85
C VAL A 84 2.01 16.99 -20.02
N ILE A 85 0.89 17.34 -20.66
CA ILE A 85 0.46 18.74 -20.80
C ILE A 85 0.13 19.36 -19.44
N SER A 86 -0.44 18.58 -18.53
CA SER A 86 -0.76 19.03 -17.17
C SER A 86 0.51 19.21 -16.33
N MET A 87 1.50 18.31 -16.45
CA MET A 87 2.81 18.44 -15.81
C MET A 87 3.56 19.68 -16.30
N LEU A 88 3.57 19.95 -17.61
CA LEU A 88 4.16 21.17 -18.17
C LEU A 88 3.48 22.45 -17.65
N ALA A 89 2.16 22.43 -17.43
CA ALA A 89 1.43 23.58 -16.89
C ALA A 89 1.73 23.81 -15.39
N VAL A 90 1.98 22.75 -14.62
CA VAL A 90 2.38 22.82 -13.21
C VAL A 90 3.80 23.36 -13.07
N SER A 91 4.76 22.88 -13.89
CA SER A 91 6.12 23.40 -13.91
C SER A 91 6.18 24.89 -14.30
N LEU A 92 5.26 25.37 -15.15
CA LEU A 92 5.20 26.77 -15.56
C LEU A 92 4.46 27.70 -14.57
N SER A 93 3.73 27.16 -13.59
CA SER A 93 3.01 27.95 -12.57
C SER A 93 3.79 28.10 -11.26
N GLY A 94 4.83 27.28 -11.06
CA GLY A 94 5.74 27.31 -9.92
C GLY A 94 6.87 28.35 -10.00
N CYS A 95 6.83 29.31 -10.95
CA CYS A 95 7.72 30.47 -10.90
C CYS A 95 7.36 31.34 -9.69
N VAL A 96 7.88 30.95 -8.53
CA VAL A 96 7.99 31.78 -7.34
C VAL A 96 8.69 33.07 -7.77
N TYR A 97 8.10 34.19 -7.38
CA TYR A 97 8.52 35.54 -7.76
C TYR A 97 10.01 35.72 -7.44
N GLU A 98 10.86 35.82 -8.46
CA GLU A 98 12.27 36.23 -8.32
C GLU A 98 12.29 37.60 -7.64
N SER A 99 12.60 37.63 -6.35
CA SER A 99 13.07 38.86 -5.72
C SER A 99 14.53 39.03 -6.13
N ASP A 100 14.89 40.20 -6.67
CA ASP A 100 16.22 40.63 -7.15
C ASP A 100 17.34 40.62 -6.07
N VAL A 101 17.33 39.69 -5.13
CA VAL A 101 18.36 39.55 -4.11
C VAL A 101 19.50 38.72 -4.73
N THR A 102 20.54 39.44 -5.13
CA THR A 102 21.77 38.95 -5.80
C THR A 102 22.70 38.17 -4.88
N ASP A 103 22.17 37.23 -4.08
CA ASP A 103 23.01 36.34 -3.27
C ASP A 103 22.93 34.93 -3.86
N ASP A 104 24.04 34.45 -4.42
CA ASP A 104 24.26 33.15 -5.09
C ASP A 104 24.09 31.93 -4.14
N SER A 105 23.41 32.10 -3.01
CA SER A 105 23.23 31.06 -2.01
C SER A 105 22.11 30.12 -2.43
N HIS A 106 22.49 28.96 -2.98
CA HIS A 106 21.71 27.72 -3.04
C HIS A 106 20.21 27.91 -3.23
N HIS A 107 19.81 28.41 -4.41
CA HIS A 107 18.41 28.35 -4.80
C HIS A 107 18.07 26.87 -5.01
N VAL A 108 17.41 26.29 -4.02
CA VAL A 108 16.89 24.93 -4.10
C VAL A 108 15.82 24.90 -5.19
N ASP A 109 16.06 24.13 -6.24
CA ASP A 109 15.09 23.94 -7.32
C ASP A 109 14.02 22.93 -6.90
N LEU A 110 13.03 23.40 -6.15
CA LEU A 110 11.87 22.59 -5.76
C LEU A 110 11.11 22.02 -6.97
N ALA A 111 11.21 22.66 -8.14
CA ALA A 111 10.56 22.17 -9.35
C ALA A 111 11.25 20.90 -9.89
N GLU A 112 12.57 20.78 -9.70
CA GLU A 112 13.33 19.58 -10.08
C GLU A 112 12.88 18.36 -9.27
N TYR A 113 12.84 18.46 -7.93
CA TYR A 113 12.38 17.36 -7.07
C TYR A 113 10.93 16.98 -7.34
N HIS A 114 10.06 17.97 -7.56
CA HIS A 114 8.68 17.69 -7.91
C HIS A 114 8.57 16.98 -9.27
N ALA A 115 9.35 17.40 -10.27
CA ALA A 115 9.38 16.74 -11.58
C ALA A 115 9.91 15.30 -11.49
N GLU A 116 10.91 15.06 -10.64
CA GLU A 116 11.44 13.72 -10.37
C GLU A 116 10.35 12.78 -9.80
N VAL A 117 9.67 13.20 -8.72
CA VAL A 117 8.58 12.44 -8.09
C VAL A 117 7.47 12.14 -9.11
N LEU A 118 7.10 13.13 -9.92
CA LEU A 118 6.09 12.95 -10.98
C LEU A 118 6.55 11.98 -12.09
N GLY A 119 7.84 12.00 -12.43
CA GLY A 119 8.44 11.05 -13.37
C GLY A 119 8.33 9.60 -12.88
N HIS A 120 8.62 9.35 -11.60
CA HIS A 120 8.43 8.04 -10.98
C HIS A 120 6.96 7.60 -10.96
N LEU A 121 6.03 8.50 -10.62
CA LEU A 121 4.60 8.20 -10.67
C LEU A 121 4.12 7.79 -12.07
N GLN A 122 4.62 8.45 -13.11
CA GLN A 122 4.29 8.07 -14.48
C GLN A 122 4.75 6.64 -14.79
N ILE A 123 5.98 6.28 -14.40
CA ILE A 123 6.51 4.93 -14.58
C ILE A 123 5.61 3.91 -13.85
N ILE A 124 5.27 4.16 -12.58
CA ILE A 124 4.38 3.29 -11.80
C ILE A 124 3.01 3.10 -12.48
N ILE A 125 2.42 4.17 -13.02
CA ILE A 125 1.15 4.09 -13.76
C ILE A 125 1.28 3.19 -15.01
N GLU A 126 2.38 3.29 -15.74
CA GLU A 126 2.64 2.43 -16.91
C GLU A 126 2.78 0.96 -16.51
N PHE A 127 3.48 0.67 -15.41
CA PHE A 127 3.56 -0.67 -14.83
C PHE A 127 2.19 -1.20 -14.41
N TRP A 128 1.34 -0.39 -13.75
CA TRP A 128 0.00 -0.84 -13.37
C TRP A 128 -0.86 -1.22 -14.57
N ASN A 129 -0.82 -0.42 -15.63
CA ASN A 129 -1.54 -0.72 -16.86
C ASN A 129 -1.07 -2.04 -17.50
N ARG A 130 0.25 -2.26 -17.53
CA ARG A 130 0.85 -3.47 -18.10
C ARG A 130 0.54 -4.70 -17.26
N THR A 131 0.75 -4.61 -15.95
CA THR A 131 0.55 -5.72 -15.00
C THR A 131 -0.92 -6.16 -14.96
N THR A 132 -1.85 -5.20 -14.95
CA THR A 132 -3.29 -5.47 -15.05
C THR A 132 -3.66 -6.15 -16.36
N THR A 133 -3.01 -5.75 -17.47
CA THR A 133 -3.23 -6.39 -18.78
C THR A 133 -2.77 -7.85 -18.75
N LEU A 134 -1.55 -8.10 -18.28
CA LEU A 134 -1.00 -9.46 -18.16
C LEU A 134 -1.86 -10.37 -17.28
N PHE A 135 -2.34 -9.84 -16.15
CA PHE A 135 -3.24 -10.59 -15.27
C PHE A 135 -4.54 -11.00 -15.99
N ASN A 136 -5.18 -10.06 -16.69
CA ASN A 136 -6.42 -10.32 -17.43
C ASN A 136 -6.20 -11.25 -18.64
N GLU A 137 -5.00 -11.26 -19.22
CA GLU A 137 -4.60 -12.17 -20.30
C GLU A 137 -4.18 -13.56 -19.78
N HIS A 138 -4.25 -13.78 -18.47
CA HIS A 138 -3.85 -15.03 -17.79
C HIS A 138 -2.36 -15.35 -17.96
N GLU A 139 -1.52 -14.34 -18.21
CA GLU A 139 -0.07 -14.45 -18.29
C GLU A 139 0.56 -14.32 -16.89
N TYR A 140 0.14 -15.18 -15.95
CA TYR A 140 0.45 -15.04 -14.52
C TYR A 140 1.95 -15.02 -14.20
N ALA A 141 2.78 -15.76 -14.94
CA ALA A 141 4.23 -15.74 -14.76
C ALA A 141 4.82 -14.36 -15.09
N ALA A 142 4.46 -13.79 -16.24
CA ALA A 142 4.91 -12.46 -16.65
C ALA A 142 4.32 -11.37 -15.75
N CYS A 143 3.07 -11.53 -15.30
CA CYS A 143 2.44 -10.62 -14.36
C CYS A 143 3.21 -10.56 -13.03
N ARG A 144 3.68 -11.69 -12.49
CA ARG A 144 4.52 -11.71 -11.27
C ARG A 144 5.85 -11.00 -11.47
N GLU A 145 6.53 -11.27 -12.58
CA GLU A 145 7.82 -10.62 -12.92
C GLU A 145 7.65 -9.09 -13.06
N GLU A 146 6.54 -8.62 -13.64
CA GLU A 146 6.23 -7.18 -13.68
C GLU A 146 5.90 -6.60 -12.30
N CYS A 147 5.25 -7.35 -11.40
CA CYS A 147 5.05 -6.90 -10.02
C CYS A 147 6.39 -6.75 -9.27
N GLU A 148 7.34 -7.66 -9.47
CA GLU A 148 8.68 -7.56 -8.87
C GLU A 148 9.43 -6.32 -9.36
N ARG A 149 9.40 -6.05 -10.68
CA ARG A 149 9.95 -4.81 -11.24
C ARG A 149 9.26 -3.56 -10.71
N LEU A 150 7.96 -3.64 -10.46
CA LEU A 150 7.20 -2.54 -9.91
C LEU A 150 7.62 -2.24 -8.47
N ASP A 151 7.87 -3.25 -7.65
CA ASP A 151 8.42 -3.05 -6.29
C ASP A 151 9.75 -2.28 -6.35
N GLU A 152 10.68 -2.70 -7.22
CA GLU A 152 11.97 -2.01 -7.41
C GLU A 152 11.80 -0.52 -7.77
N ARG A 153 10.83 -0.21 -8.65
CA ARG A 153 10.52 1.18 -9.03
C ARG A 153 9.82 1.97 -7.92
N ASN A 154 9.04 1.31 -7.09
CA ASN A 154 8.38 1.93 -5.96
C ASN A 154 9.38 2.28 -4.84
N GLU A 155 10.46 1.50 -4.70
CA GLU A 155 11.60 1.82 -3.81
C GLU A 155 12.39 3.05 -4.28
N GLU A 156 12.59 3.20 -5.59
CA GLU A 156 13.16 4.43 -6.15
C GLU A 156 12.24 5.63 -5.87
N TYR A 157 10.93 5.47 -6.07
CA TYR A 157 9.94 6.50 -5.80
C TYR A 157 9.94 6.96 -4.34
N VAL A 158 9.95 6.04 -3.36
CA VAL A 158 9.99 6.43 -1.93
C VAL A 158 11.29 7.12 -1.55
N SER A 159 12.42 6.73 -2.18
CA SER A 159 13.69 7.41 -2.01
C SER A 159 13.65 8.85 -2.53
N SER A 160 12.99 9.10 -3.67
CA SER A 160 12.78 10.46 -4.20
C SER A 160 11.83 11.27 -3.31
N ILE A 161 10.77 10.68 -2.74
CA ILE A 161 9.92 11.35 -1.74
C ILE A 161 10.76 11.80 -0.54
N GLY A 162 11.55 10.89 0.05
CA GLY A 162 12.35 11.22 1.25
C GLY A 162 13.40 12.30 0.98
N SER A 163 13.95 12.34 -0.24
CA SER A 163 14.84 13.42 -0.68
C SER A 163 14.09 14.75 -0.77
N PHE A 164 12.89 14.75 -1.35
CA PHE A 164 12.04 15.93 -1.46
C PHE A 164 11.58 16.45 -0.09
N GLU A 165 11.21 15.56 0.84
CA GLU A 165 10.85 15.92 2.22
C GLU A 165 11.97 16.64 2.95
N ARG A 166 13.20 16.13 2.82
CA ARG A 166 14.39 16.74 3.46
C ARG A 166 14.60 18.17 2.96
N VAL A 167 14.50 18.35 1.65
CA VAL A 167 14.66 19.64 1.01
C VAL A 167 13.58 20.63 1.45
N ILE A 168 12.33 20.19 1.57
CA ILE A 168 11.22 21.00 2.08
C ILE A 168 11.41 21.35 3.55
N ALA A 169 11.88 20.42 4.39
CA ALA A 169 12.14 20.66 5.81
C ALA A 169 13.26 21.70 6.04
N GLU A 170 14.22 21.80 5.12
CA GLU A 170 15.30 22.79 5.15
C GLU A 170 14.86 24.16 4.59
N ALA A 171 13.77 24.21 3.82
CA ALA A 171 13.26 25.43 3.23
C ALA A 171 12.51 26.29 4.27
N SER A 172 12.73 27.62 4.23
CA SER A 172 11.95 28.57 5.02
C SER A 172 10.59 28.82 4.36
N LEU A 173 9.63 27.92 4.63
CA LEU A 173 8.29 27.98 4.05
C LEU A 173 7.37 28.96 4.79
N THR A 174 6.37 29.49 4.06
CA THR A 174 5.23 30.14 4.72
C THR A 174 4.36 29.09 5.40
N GLU A 175 3.55 29.49 6.40
CA GLU A 175 2.59 28.59 7.06
C GLU A 175 1.65 27.90 6.05
N SER A 176 1.28 28.59 4.97
CA SER A 176 0.41 28.04 3.93
C SER A 176 1.11 26.97 3.11
N ASP A 177 2.39 27.19 2.77
CA ASP A 177 3.19 26.24 1.99
C ASP A 177 3.55 25.01 2.83
N ASP A 178 3.90 25.19 4.10
CA ASP A 178 4.14 24.09 5.04
C ASP A 178 2.94 23.14 5.12
N MET A 179 1.73 23.70 5.30
CA MET A 179 0.51 22.91 5.33
C MET A 179 0.22 22.21 4.00
N TYR A 180 0.48 22.87 2.87
CA TYR A 180 0.34 22.27 1.54
C TYR A 180 1.25 21.05 1.40
N TYR A 181 2.56 21.19 1.65
CA TYR A 181 3.52 20.10 1.51
C TYR A 181 3.25 18.97 2.49
N LYS A 182 2.87 19.28 3.73
CA LYS A 182 2.48 18.27 4.72
C LYS A 182 1.32 17.39 4.25
N VAL A 183 0.32 17.97 3.58
CA VAL A 183 -0.79 17.19 3.00
C VAL A 183 -0.33 16.43 1.76
N GLN A 184 0.50 17.03 0.90
CA GLN A 184 1.02 16.35 -0.28
C GLN A 184 1.87 15.13 0.07
N PHE A 185 2.77 15.23 1.05
CA PHE A 185 3.59 14.09 1.48
C PHE A 185 2.74 12.95 2.02
N LYS A 186 1.68 13.23 2.78
CA LYS A 186 0.72 12.20 3.20
C LYS A 186 0.07 11.47 2.01
N ILE A 187 -0.24 12.19 0.94
CA ILE A 187 -0.79 11.60 -0.29
C ILE A 187 0.27 10.77 -1.02
N LEU A 188 1.50 11.27 -1.13
CA LEU A 188 2.60 10.55 -1.80
C LEU A 188 2.96 9.25 -1.07
N HIS A 189 2.98 9.26 0.27
CA HIS A 189 3.16 8.06 1.10
C HIS A 189 1.99 7.09 0.96
N ALA A 190 0.74 7.58 0.91
CA ALA A 190 -0.41 6.73 0.65
C ALA A 190 -0.31 6.06 -0.74
N ILE A 191 0.15 6.78 -1.77
CA ILE A 191 0.40 6.23 -3.10
C ILE A 191 1.46 5.10 -3.05
N HIS A 192 2.56 5.31 -2.32
CA HIS A 192 3.58 4.29 -2.12
C HIS A 192 3.01 3.03 -1.45
N ASN A 193 2.29 3.19 -0.34
CA ASN A 193 1.64 2.08 0.38
C ASN A 193 0.64 1.34 -0.52
N ASN A 194 -0.25 2.07 -1.19
CA ASN A 194 -1.23 1.46 -2.09
C ASN A 194 -0.53 0.66 -3.20
N THR A 195 0.58 1.14 -3.75
CA THR A 195 1.37 0.44 -4.78
C THR A 195 1.92 -0.89 -4.25
N ASN A 196 2.59 -0.88 -3.09
CA ASN A 196 3.11 -2.09 -2.45
C ASN A 196 2.01 -3.13 -2.19
N GLN A 197 0.90 -2.68 -1.59
CA GLN A 197 -0.23 -3.55 -1.25
C GLN A 197 -0.87 -4.17 -2.50
N SER A 198 -1.07 -3.40 -3.57
CA SER A 198 -1.58 -3.97 -4.82
C SER A 198 -0.60 -4.93 -5.49
N ALA A 199 0.71 -4.66 -5.45
CA ALA A 199 1.72 -5.50 -6.10
C ALA A 199 1.82 -6.85 -5.39
N PHE A 200 1.85 -6.81 -4.05
CA PHE A 200 1.77 -8.01 -3.21
C PHE A 200 0.52 -8.83 -3.52
N ASN A 201 -0.68 -8.22 -3.40
CA ASN A 201 -1.94 -8.94 -3.60
C ASN A 201 -2.05 -9.51 -5.03
N LEU A 202 -1.56 -8.80 -6.04
CA LEU A 202 -1.61 -9.29 -7.42
C LEU A 202 -0.63 -10.45 -7.68
N ARG A 203 0.55 -10.46 -7.04
CA ARG A 203 1.45 -11.64 -7.05
C ARG A 203 0.80 -12.85 -6.41
N MET A 204 0.17 -12.68 -5.26
CA MET A 204 -0.58 -13.76 -4.59
C MET A 204 -1.72 -14.26 -5.47
N ALA A 205 -2.47 -13.36 -6.10
CA ALA A 205 -3.52 -13.72 -7.04
C ALA A 205 -2.99 -14.57 -8.21
N CYS A 206 -1.84 -14.17 -8.80
CA CYS A 206 -1.18 -14.93 -9.85
C CYS A 206 -0.73 -16.32 -9.40
N ARG A 207 -0.17 -16.42 -8.18
CA ARG A 207 0.28 -17.69 -7.59
C ARG A 207 -0.91 -18.65 -7.42
N TYR A 208 -1.97 -18.20 -6.73
CA TYR A 208 -3.15 -19.04 -6.51
C TYR A 208 -3.84 -19.42 -7.82
N ALA A 209 -3.90 -18.52 -8.81
CA ALA A 209 -4.46 -18.83 -10.12
C ALA A 209 -3.64 -19.90 -10.85
N ALA A 210 -2.30 -19.84 -10.77
CA ALA A 210 -1.42 -20.86 -11.35
C ALA A 210 -1.55 -22.24 -10.67
N GLU A 211 -1.88 -22.26 -9.37
CA GLU A 211 -2.14 -23.47 -8.59
C GLU A 211 -3.58 -24.01 -8.79
N GLY A 212 -4.45 -23.28 -9.50
CA GLY A 212 -5.86 -23.63 -9.70
C GLY A 212 -6.76 -23.31 -8.51
N ASN A 213 -6.28 -22.51 -7.55
CA ASN A 213 -7.06 -22.04 -6.41
C ASN A 213 -7.81 -20.74 -6.77
N ASP A 214 -8.87 -20.89 -7.57
CA ASP A 214 -9.65 -19.76 -8.09
C ASP A 214 -10.26 -18.86 -7.00
N ARG A 215 -10.60 -19.42 -5.84
CA ARG A 215 -11.21 -18.66 -4.73
C ARG A 215 -10.22 -17.66 -4.17
N GLU A 216 -9.04 -18.12 -3.75
CA GLU A 216 -8.01 -17.27 -3.17
C GLU A 216 -7.44 -16.30 -4.20
N ALA A 217 -7.28 -16.76 -5.46
CA ALA A 217 -6.89 -15.90 -6.56
C ALA A 217 -7.83 -14.70 -6.73
N ARG A 218 -9.14 -14.94 -6.66
CA ARG A 218 -10.16 -13.88 -6.74
C ARG A 218 -10.10 -12.93 -5.55
N ILE A 219 -9.98 -13.44 -4.32
CA ILE A 219 -9.90 -12.59 -3.11
C ILE A 219 -8.69 -11.66 -3.20
N CYS A 220 -7.52 -12.18 -3.55
CA CYS A 220 -6.31 -11.40 -3.74
C CYS A 220 -6.47 -10.38 -4.88
N ALA A 221 -7.08 -10.76 -6.01
CA ALA A 221 -7.33 -9.82 -7.12
C ALA A 221 -8.29 -8.68 -6.72
N GLU A 222 -9.34 -8.97 -5.95
CA GLU A 222 -10.27 -7.96 -5.43
C GLU A 222 -9.56 -6.99 -4.47
N ARG A 223 -8.71 -7.50 -3.58
CA ARG A 223 -7.84 -6.68 -2.71
C ARG A 223 -6.91 -5.80 -3.53
N ALA A 224 -6.19 -6.36 -4.51
CA ALA A 224 -5.32 -5.60 -5.40
C ALA A 224 -6.09 -4.50 -6.13
N SER A 225 -7.29 -4.79 -6.63
CA SER A 225 -8.14 -3.81 -7.31
C SER A 225 -8.55 -2.64 -6.40
N ARG A 226 -8.83 -2.89 -5.11
CA ARG A 226 -9.14 -1.81 -4.15
C ARG A 226 -7.95 -0.87 -3.97
N HIS A 227 -6.76 -1.42 -3.74
CA HIS A 227 -5.54 -0.61 -3.58
C HIS A 227 -5.18 0.17 -4.86
N ILE A 228 -5.35 -0.43 -6.05
CA ILE A 228 -5.18 0.28 -7.33
C ILE A 228 -6.18 1.44 -7.47
N ASN A 229 -7.43 1.27 -7.04
CA ASN A 229 -8.41 2.35 -7.06
C ASN A 229 -8.04 3.48 -6.09
N SER A 230 -7.57 3.15 -4.88
CA SER A 230 -7.09 4.13 -3.91
C SER A 230 -5.85 4.87 -4.41
N PHE A 231 -4.92 4.17 -5.08
CA PHE A 231 -3.76 4.76 -5.76
C PHE A 231 -4.19 5.85 -6.76
N TYR A 232 -5.13 5.56 -7.65
CA TYR A 232 -5.61 6.55 -8.62
C TYR A 232 -6.39 7.70 -7.97
N ALA A 233 -7.21 7.40 -6.97
CA ALA A 233 -7.93 8.43 -6.23
C ALA A 233 -6.96 9.36 -5.47
N ASN A 234 -5.84 8.85 -4.96
CA ASN A 234 -4.79 9.66 -4.34
C ASN A 234 -4.06 10.53 -5.36
N ILE A 235 -3.82 10.05 -6.60
CA ILE A 235 -3.31 10.89 -7.70
C ILE A 235 -4.28 12.05 -8.01
N ASP A 236 -5.59 11.79 -8.06
CA ASP A 236 -6.58 12.84 -8.29
C ASP A 236 -6.59 13.88 -7.17
N ARG A 237 -6.43 13.44 -5.91
CA ARG A 237 -6.34 14.33 -4.74
C ARG A 237 -5.04 15.15 -4.75
N PHE A 238 -3.92 14.55 -5.12
CA PHE A 238 -2.64 15.24 -5.31
C PHE A 238 -2.80 16.41 -6.30
N ASN A 239 -3.36 16.12 -7.48
CA ASN A 239 -3.63 17.10 -8.52
C ASN A 239 -4.64 18.17 -8.09
N THR A 240 -5.64 17.78 -7.30
CA THR A 240 -6.62 18.72 -6.74
C THR A 240 -5.94 19.72 -5.80
N ASN A 241 -5.06 19.24 -4.92
CA ASN A 241 -4.34 20.10 -3.98
C ASN A 241 -3.38 21.08 -4.66
N VAL A 242 -2.75 20.69 -5.77
CA VAL A 242 -1.96 21.61 -6.62
C VAL A 242 -2.84 22.78 -7.10
N ASN A 243 -4.07 22.49 -7.56
CA ASN A 243 -5.00 23.52 -8.01
C ASN A 243 -5.50 24.40 -6.86
N VAL A 244 -5.78 23.82 -5.69
CA VAL A 244 -6.20 24.56 -4.48
C VAL A 244 -5.11 25.55 -4.07
N SER A 245 -3.85 25.11 -4.03
CA SER A 245 -2.69 25.96 -3.71
C SER A 245 -2.59 27.17 -4.65
N ASN A 246 -2.76 26.95 -5.97
CA ASN A 246 -2.74 28.03 -6.97
C ASN A 246 -3.83 29.10 -6.79
N THR A 247 -4.89 28.81 -6.02
CA THR A 247 -5.95 29.77 -5.68
C THR A 247 -5.72 30.52 -4.37
N GLY A 248 -4.70 30.14 -3.60
CA GLY A 248 -4.45 30.63 -2.24
C GLY A 248 -5.43 30.07 -1.19
N SER A 249 -6.19 29.03 -1.53
CA SER A 249 -7.06 28.34 -0.59
C SER A 249 -6.27 27.37 0.28
N ARG A 250 -6.79 27.13 1.50
CA ARG A 250 -6.23 26.23 2.52
C ARG A 250 -6.98 24.91 2.65
N ASP A 251 -7.99 24.69 1.80
CA ASP A 251 -8.90 23.52 1.85
C ASP A 251 -8.30 22.32 1.11
N PHE A 252 -7.19 21.78 1.62
CA PHE A 252 -6.53 20.61 1.03
C PHE A 252 -7.27 19.31 1.38
N VAL A 253 -7.39 18.43 0.39
CA VAL A 253 -8.01 17.10 0.55
C VAL A 253 -6.97 16.13 1.13
N PRO A 254 -7.26 15.41 2.23
CA PRO A 254 -6.34 14.40 2.80
C PRO A 254 -6.23 13.17 1.90
N PRO A 255 -5.30 12.22 2.12
CA PRO A 255 -5.27 10.95 1.38
C PRO A 255 -6.56 10.13 1.56
N VAL A 256 -6.84 9.24 0.62
CA VAL A 256 -7.87 8.19 0.75
C VAL A 256 -7.47 7.32 1.95
N PRO A 257 -8.32 7.14 2.97
CA PRO A 257 -8.05 6.21 4.05
C PRO A 257 -7.80 4.81 3.48
N ASP A 258 -6.87 4.07 4.06
CA ASP A 258 -6.71 2.68 3.68
C ASP A 258 -7.96 1.90 4.13
N ASP A 259 -8.71 1.35 3.17
CA ASP A 259 -9.98 0.64 3.40
C ASP A 259 -9.84 -0.61 4.32
N TYR A 260 -8.60 -0.97 4.67
CA TYR A 260 -8.25 -2.11 5.51
C TYR A 260 -8.78 -1.96 6.94
N GLU A 261 -8.80 -0.74 7.50
CA GLU A 261 -9.25 -0.54 8.89
C GLU A 261 -10.77 -0.69 9.06
N SER A 262 -11.57 -0.59 7.99
CA SER A 262 -13.02 -0.43 8.12
C SER A 262 -13.84 -1.59 7.55
N SER A 263 -13.22 -2.53 6.83
CA SER A 263 -14.00 -3.57 6.14
C SER A 263 -13.29 -4.93 6.09
N SER A 264 -13.44 -5.69 7.17
CA SER A 264 -13.39 -7.15 7.06
C SER A 264 -14.38 -7.59 5.96
N PRO A 265 -13.93 -8.27 4.90
CA PRO A 265 -14.67 -8.41 3.64
C PRO A 265 -15.91 -9.33 3.66
N ASP A 266 -16.42 -9.72 4.82
CA ASP A 266 -17.32 -10.89 4.90
C ASP A 266 -18.84 -10.65 4.78
N SER A 267 -19.35 -9.43 4.61
CA SER A 267 -20.81 -9.23 4.77
C SER A 267 -21.69 -9.17 3.51
N LEU A 268 -21.16 -9.24 2.28
CA LEU A 268 -21.97 -8.83 1.11
C LEU A 268 -22.50 -9.92 0.15
N ASN A 269 -22.15 -11.20 0.28
CA ASN A 269 -22.81 -12.24 -0.56
C ASN A 269 -22.69 -13.69 -0.06
N ALA A 270 -22.29 -13.92 1.19
CA ALA A 270 -22.43 -15.26 1.74
C ALA A 270 -23.93 -15.57 1.91
N THR A 271 -24.38 -16.66 1.30
CA THR A 271 -25.42 -17.53 1.90
C THR A 271 -25.09 -17.69 3.39
N PRO A 272 -26.04 -17.94 4.32
CA PRO A 272 -25.76 -18.07 5.75
C PRO A 272 -24.86 -19.28 6.03
N HIS A 273 -23.61 -19.19 5.62
CA HIS A 273 -22.43 -19.80 6.17
C HIS A 273 -22.26 -19.07 7.48
N GLU A 274 -22.66 -19.78 8.53
CA GLU A 274 -21.93 -19.85 9.80
C GLU A 274 -20.85 -18.77 9.86
N VAL A 275 -21.24 -17.60 10.37
CA VAL A 275 -20.31 -16.55 10.78
C VAL A 275 -19.30 -17.30 11.63
N SER A 276 -18.09 -17.49 11.10
CA SER A 276 -16.99 -18.05 11.87
C SER A 276 -16.89 -17.12 13.07
N LEU A 277 -17.24 -17.63 14.24
CA LEU A 277 -17.10 -16.86 15.45
C LEU A 277 -15.64 -16.36 15.48
N PRO A 278 -15.40 -15.10 15.90
CA PRO A 278 -14.05 -14.58 16.01
C PRO A 278 -13.18 -15.62 16.71
N ALA A 279 -11.97 -15.86 16.20
CA ALA A 279 -11.11 -16.93 16.69
C ALA A 279 -11.00 -16.81 18.21
N GLU A 280 -11.66 -17.72 18.93
CA GLU A 280 -11.65 -17.68 20.38
C GLU A 280 -10.27 -18.15 20.85
N ILE A 281 -9.60 -17.31 21.63
CA ILE A 281 -8.31 -17.64 22.23
C ILE A 281 -8.53 -18.88 23.11
N PRO A 282 -7.80 -19.99 22.90
CA PRO A 282 -8.00 -21.22 23.65
C PRO A 282 -7.97 -20.98 25.16
N ASP A 283 -8.88 -21.60 25.91
CA ASP A 283 -8.91 -21.53 27.38
C ASP A 283 -8.67 -22.93 28.00
N PRO A 284 -7.62 -23.13 28.83
CA PRO A 284 -6.60 -22.15 29.21
C PRO A 284 -5.52 -22.00 28.13
N TYR A 285 -5.20 -20.75 27.80
CA TYR A 285 -4.09 -20.43 26.90
C TYR A 285 -2.75 -20.64 27.62
N TYR A 286 -2.65 -20.12 28.84
CA TYR A 286 -1.46 -20.22 29.69
C TYR A 286 -1.58 -21.35 30.71
N LEU A 287 -0.48 -22.07 30.91
CA LEU A 287 -0.33 -22.93 32.08
C LEU A 287 -0.08 -22.10 33.34
N THR A 288 -0.45 -22.62 34.52
CA THR A 288 -0.24 -21.90 35.79
C THR A 288 1.24 -21.55 36.00
N LYS A 289 1.53 -20.24 36.06
CA LYS A 289 2.88 -19.68 36.19
C LYS A 289 3.51 -20.04 37.56
N THR A 290 4.77 -20.47 37.54
CA THR A 290 5.62 -20.59 38.74
C THR A 290 6.70 -19.49 38.73
N ALA A 291 7.64 -19.51 39.68
CA ALA A 291 8.68 -18.48 39.76
C ALA A 291 9.59 -18.47 38.52
N PHE A 292 9.57 -17.35 37.80
CA PHE A 292 10.33 -17.14 36.56
C PHE A 292 11.84 -17.16 36.76
N ARG A 293 12.55 -17.78 35.82
CA ARG A 293 14.01 -17.90 35.85
C ARG A 293 14.70 -16.92 34.89
N ASN A 294 14.11 -16.70 33.72
CA ASN A 294 14.56 -15.81 32.63
C ASN A 294 16.09 -15.77 32.50
N THR A 295 16.70 -16.94 32.30
CA THR A 295 18.13 -17.05 31.97
C THR A 295 18.30 -17.22 30.47
N HIS A 296 19.37 -16.64 29.91
CA HIS A 296 19.70 -16.73 28.49
C HIS A 296 19.72 -18.17 27.98
N ASP A 297 20.49 -19.05 28.63
CA ASP A 297 20.59 -20.48 28.28
C ASP A 297 19.24 -21.21 28.27
N GLU A 298 18.29 -20.77 29.10
CA GLU A 298 16.95 -21.36 29.16
C GLU A 298 16.07 -20.91 27.99
N VAL A 299 16.14 -19.63 27.63
CA VAL A 299 15.48 -19.09 26.44
C VAL A 299 16.01 -19.80 25.19
N GLU A 300 17.33 -19.84 25.02
CA GLU A 300 17.99 -20.50 23.89
C GLU A 300 17.59 -21.98 23.77
N ARG A 301 17.61 -22.71 24.90
CA ARG A 301 17.19 -24.12 24.95
C ARG A 301 15.72 -24.31 24.55
N LEU A 302 14.82 -23.40 24.92
CA LEU A 302 13.38 -23.50 24.64
C LEU A 302 13.04 -23.13 23.20
N LEU A 303 13.75 -22.17 22.62
CA LEU A 303 13.62 -21.85 21.19
C LEU A 303 14.02 -23.06 20.34
N GLY A 304 15.10 -23.76 20.71
CA GLY A 304 15.48 -25.04 20.12
C GLY A 304 15.71 -24.91 18.60
N LYS A 305 15.23 -25.89 17.82
CA LYS A 305 15.32 -25.86 16.34
C LYS A 305 14.25 -24.98 15.67
N GLY A 306 13.70 -23.99 16.36
CA GLY A 306 12.75 -23.06 15.77
C GLY A 306 11.37 -23.67 15.48
N PHE A 307 10.71 -23.18 14.43
CA PHE A 307 9.34 -23.54 14.06
C PHE A 307 9.27 -24.82 13.23
N ILE A 308 8.14 -25.51 13.29
CA ILE A 308 7.85 -26.66 12.41
C ILE A 308 7.28 -26.19 11.06
N THR A 309 6.69 -24.98 11.04
CA THR A 309 6.04 -24.36 9.87
C THR A 309 6.86 -23.16 9.42
N PRO A 310 7.12 -23.01 8.11
CA PRO A 310 7.81 -21.83 7.57
C PRO A 310 6.94 -20.57 7.69
N TYR A 311 7.57 -19.41 7.57
CA TYR A 311 6.86 -18.14 7.49
C TYR A 311 5.99 -18.12 6.24
N GLU A 312 4.72 -17.78 6.40
CA GLU A 312 3.81 -17.56 5.28
C GLU A 312 2.98 -16.32 5.58
N GLY A 313 3.25 -15.23 4.84
CA GLY A 313 2.52 -13.97 5.02
C GLY A 313 1.01 -14.16 4.97
N PHE A 314 0.27 -13.54 5.89
CA PHE A 314 -1.18 -13.64 6.04
C PHE A 314 -1.71 -15.04 6.43
N VAL A 315 -0.84 -15.97 6.81
CA VAL A 315 -1.22 -17.32 7.25
C VAL A 315 -0.53 -17.71 8.54
N PHE A 316 0.77 -17.55 8.62
CA PHE A 316 1.59 -17.74 9.81
C PHE A 316 2.73 -16.75 9.73
N ASP A 317 2.38 -15.48 9.92
CA ASP A 317 3.25 -14.34 9.71
C ASP A 317 3.82 -13.79 11.03
N CYS A 318 4.32 -12.56 11.05
CA CYS A 318 5.06 -12.03 12.18
C CYS A 318 4.27 -12.06 13.49
N SER A 319 2.98 -11.75 13.46
CA SER A 319 2.11 -11.69 14.64
C SER A 319 1.81 -13.09 15.18
N GLU A 320 1.38 -14.03 14.34
CA GLU A 320 1.13 -15.42 14.78
C GLU A 320 2.41 -16.12 15.24
N MET A 321 3.55 -15.88 14.58
CA MET A 321 4.82 -16.44 15.00
C MET A 321 5.30 -15.86 16.34
N ALA A 322 5.12 -14.54 16.56
CA ALA A 322 5.42 -13.91 17.84
C ALA A 322 4.52 -14.45 18.96
N ALA A 323 3.21 -14.57 18.72
CA ALA A 323 2.27 -15.15 19.67
C ALA A 323 2.61 -16.59 20.04
N TYR A 324 2.99 -17.42 19.07
CA TYR A 324 3.41 -18.80 19.33
C TYR A 324 4.67 -18.86 20.22
N ILE A 325 5.66 -18.01 19.94
CA ILE A 325 6.91 -17.99 20.71
C ILE A 325 6.67 -17.48 22.13
N GLU A 326 5.90 -16.42 22.28
CA GLU A 326 5.49 -15.91 23.59
C GLU A 326 4.81 -17.02 24.40
N TRP A 327 3.78 -17.66 23.84
CA TRP A 327 3.05 -18.76 24.48
C TRP A 327 3.99 -19.90 24.90
N LYS A 328 4.88 -20.31 23.99
CA LYS A 328 5.83 -21.40 24.23
C LYS A 328 6.76 -21.08 25.39
N LEU A 329 7.24 -19.84 25.49
CA LEU A 329 8.13 -19.39 26.56
C LEU A 329 7.39 -19.29 27.90
N GLU A 330 6.22 -18.66 27.91
CA GLU A 330 5.39 -18.49 29.12
C GLU A 330 4.94 -19.84 29.70
N CYS A 331 4.56 -20.80 28.84
CA CYS A 331 4.24 -22.16 29.25
C CYS A 331 5.43 -22.90 29.90
N HIS A 332 6.66 -22.40 29.72
CA HIS A 332 7.88 -22.95 30.32
C HIS A 332 8.46 -22.04 31.42
N ASN A 333 7.65 -21.16 32.02
CA ASN A 333 8.05 -20.24 33.09
C ASN A 333 9.18 -19.28 32.68
N VAL A 334 9.14 -18.81 31.44
CA VAL A 334 9.93 -17.66 30.97
C VAL A 334 8.97 -16.52 30.71
N THR A 335 9.16 -15.39 31.40
CA THR A 335 8.36 -14.18 31.12
C THR A 335 8.73 -13.64 29.75
N ALA A 336 7.75 -13.47 28.87
CA ALA A 336 7.93 -12.95 27.53
C ALA A 336 6.85 -11.91 27.22
N TYR A 337 7.19 -10.94 26.40
CA TYR A 337 6.27 -9.89 25.96
C TYR A 337 6.21 -9.86 24.45
N ILE A 338 5.00 -9.65 23.92
CA ILE A 338 4.82 -9.34 22.51
C ILE A 338 5.09 -7.85 22.33
N VAL A 339 5.87 -7.49 21.34
CA VAL A 339 6.08 -6.09 20.96
C VAL A 339 5.79 -5.91 19.48
N THR A 340 5.29 -4.73 19.14
CA THR A 340 5.05 -4.35 17.76
C THR A 340 5.65 -3.00 17.44
N LYS A 341 5.97 -2.80 16.17
CA LYS A 341 6.37 -1.51 15.62
C LYS A 341 5.67 -1.28 14.31
N ASP A 342 5.06 -0.12 14.20
CA ASP A 342 4.45 0.35 12.98
C ASP A 342 5.54 0.76 12.00
N ASN A 343 5.29 0.56 10.71
CA ASN A 343 6.22 0.98 9.65
C ASN A 343 7.65 0.41 9.84
N TRP A 344 7.74 -0.86 10.22
CA TRP A 344 9.00 -1.59 10.33
C TRP A 344 9.73 -1.61 9.00
N ASP A 345 10.98 -1.12 9.01
CA ASP A 345 11.82 -0.91 7.83
C ASP A 345 11.11 -0.16 6.67
N GLY A 346 10.12 0.67 6.99
CA GLY A 346 9.41 1.54 6.03
C GLY A 346 8.26 0.88 5.27
N VAL A 347 7.85 -0.35 5.62
CA VAL A 347 6.92 -1.13 4.78
C VAL A 347 5.62 -1.54 5.48
N TYR A 348 5.69 -2.24 6.61
CA TYR A 348 4.50 -2.76 7.30
C TYR A 348 4.71 -2.83 8.82
N GLY A 349 3.63 -3.03 9.58
CA GLY A 349 3.74 -3.29 11.02
C GLY A 349 4.40 -4.64 11.27
N HIS A 350 5.32 -4.73 12.23
CA HIS A 350 6.05 -5.96 12.53
C HIS A 350 5.92 -6.33 14.00
N ALA A 351 5.82 -7.63 14.28
CA ALA A 351 5.68 -8.18 15.62
C ALA A 351 6.82 -9.14 15.95
N TRP A 352 7.33 -9.04 17.19
CA TRP A 352 8.37 -9.93 17.71
C TRP A 352 8.23 -10.07 19.23
N VAL A 353 9.14 -10.84 19.85
CA VAL A 353 9.08 -11.11 21.30
C VAL A 353 10.29 -10.50 22.01
N VAL A 354 10.07 -9.91 23.18
CA VAL A 354 11.15 -9.49 24.09
C VAL A 354 11.08 -10.23 25.42
N VAL A 355 12.24 -10.68 25.90
CA VAL A 355 12.37 -11.41 27.16
C VAL A 355 13.25 -10.61 28.12
N PRO A 356 12.71 -10.09 29.24
CA PRO A 356 13.54 -9.45 30.27
C PRO A 356 14.40 -10.52 30.94
N LEU A 357 15.71 -10.30 31.00
CA LEU A 357 16.64 -11.13 31.74
C LEU A 357 16.98 -10.49 33.10
N LYS A 358 17.57 -11.29 33.97
CA LYS A 358 18.13 -10.80 35.24
C LYS A 358 19.14 -9.68 35.01
N LYS A 359 19.20 -8.73 35.95
CA LYS A 359 20.08 -7.54 35.93
C LYS A 359 19.74 -6.50 34.86
N GLY A 360 18.46 -6.43 34.44
CA GLY A 360 17.97 -5.39 33.53
C GLY A 360 18.47 -5.52 32.10
N LYS A 361 18.89 -6.72 31.69
CA LYS A 361 19.15 -7.03 30.27
C LYS A 361 17.85 -7.50 29.62
N CYS A 362 17.73 -7.38 28.30
CA CYS A 362 16.64 -7.98 27.54
C CYS A 362 17.19 -8.77 26.35
N LEU A 363 16.45 -9.77 25.89
CA LEU A 363 16.65 -10.41 24.59
C LEU A 363 15.51 -10.01 23.67
N ALA A 364 15.83 -9.75 22.41
CA ALA A 364 14.86 -9.71 21.34
C ALA A 364 14.89 -11.07 20.64
N ILE A 365 13.71 -11.61 20.37
CA ILE A 365 13.51 -12.87 19.66
C ILE A 365 12.71 -12.52 18.42
N GLU A 366 13.38 -12.63 17.28
CA GLU A 366 12.82 -12.37 15.96
C GLU A 366 12.48 -13.71 15.29
N PRO A 367 11.22 -14.16 15.37
CA PRO A 367 10.84 -15.47 14.86
C PRO A 367 10.87 -15.57 13.33
N THR A 368 10.69 -14.46 12.61
CA THR A 368 10.57 -14.47 11.15
C THR A 368 11.91 -14.66 10.43
N ILE A 369 13.04 -14.24 11.03
CA ILE A 369 14.39 -14.43 10.46
C ILE A 369 14.67 -15.93 10.21
N SER A 370 14.45 -16.76 11.23
CA SER A 370 14.73 -18.20 11.15
C SER A 370 13.80 -18.93 10.17
N ALA A 371 12.60 -18.38 9.94
CA ALA A 371 11.60 -19.00 9.09
C ALA A 371 11.74 -18.61 7.60
N ALA A 372 12.29 -17.43 7.31
CA ALA A 372 12.59 -16.99 5.95
C ALA A 372 13.82 -17.71 5.34
N GLU A 373 14.82 -18.06 6.15
CA GLU A 373 16.08 -18.63 5.68
C GLU A 373 16.09 -20.17 5.57
N GLY A 374 14.99 -20.84 5.94
CA GLY A 374 14.92 -22.31 5.98
C GLY A 374 15.88 -22.96 6.99
N SER A 375 16.54 -22.14 7.82
CA SER A 375 17.43 -22.53 8.91
C SER A 375 16.59 -22.64 10.19
N PHE A 376 16.07 -23.84 10.44
CA PHE A 376 15.26 -24.15 11.61
C PHE A 376 16.07 -23.98 12.92
N GLY A 377 16.03 -22.78 13.51
CA GLY A 377 16.24 -22.50 14.94
C GLY A 377 17.49 -21.76 15.40
N GLU A 378 18.59 -21.73 14.64
CA GLU A 378 19.88 -21.34 15.25
C GLU A 378 20.07 -19.82 15.49
N GLU A 379 19.29 -18.91 14.90
CA GLU A 379 19.43 -17.46 15.17
C GLU A 379 18.10 -16.68 15.29
N MET A 380 17.13 -17.18 16.07
CA MET A 380 15.97 -16.33 16.43
C MET A 380 16.33 -15.21 17.41
N ILE A 381 17.36 -15.39 18.23
CA ILE A 381 17.79 -14.35 19.17
C ILE A 381 18.60 -13.31 18.40
N THR A 382 18.13 -12.06 18.41
CA THR A 382 18.83 -10.94 17.80
C THR A 382 19.30 -9.94 18.85
N TYR A 383 20.45 -9.31 18.56
CA TYR A 383 21.04 -8.24 19.38
C TYR A 383 21.04 -6.90 18.64
N ASP A 384 20.41 -6.83 17.47
CA ASP A 384 20.28 -5.56 16.76
C ASP A 384 19.42 -4.59 17.59
N ARG A 385 19.94 -3.38 17.76
CA ARG A 385 19.32 -2.32 18.55
C ARG A 385 17.93 -1.96 18.07
N LYS A 386 17.62 -2.14 16.78
CA LYS A 386 16.30 -1.78 16.23
C LYS A 386 15.15 -2.59 16.86
N TYR A 387 15.41 -3.83 17.30
CA TYR A 387 14.42 -4.68 17.97
C TYR A 387 14.15 -4.32 19.44
N PHE A 388 14.85 -3.31 19.96
CA PHE A 388 14.58 -2.76 21.30
C PHE A 388 13.88 -1.39 21.22
N VAL A 389 13.41 -1.01 20.04
CA VAL A 389 12.63 0.20 19.78
C VAL A 389 11.30 -0.23 19.16
N TYR A 390 10.25 -0.20 19.96
CA TYR A 390 8.89 -0.63 19.61
C TYR A 390 7.88 0.44 20.00
N ASP A 391 6.74 0.45 19.31
CA ASP A 391 5.63 1.39 19.55
C ASP A 391 4.67 0.84 20.60
N HIS A 392 4.48 -0.48 20.63
CA HIS A 392 3.62 -1.16 21.58
C HIS A 392 4.31 -2.36 22.25
N LEU A 393 3.96 -2.60 23.50
CA LEU A 393 4.36 -3.75 24.30
C LEU A 393 3.13 -4.30 25.00
N PHE A 394 2.88 -5.59 24.83
CA PHE A 394 1.72 -6.31 25.35
C PHE A 394 2.19 -7.34 26.38
N GLU A 395 1.49 -7.46 27.51
CA GLU A 395 1.85 -8.42 28.55
C GLU A 395 1.61 -9.86 28.10
N ASP A 396 0.59 -10.04 27.27
CA ASP A 396 0.16 -11.34 26.78
C ASP A 396 -0.63 -11.22 25.46
N ILE A 397 -1.10 -12.36 24.96
CA ILE A 397 -1.90 -12.45 23.74
C ILE A 397 -3.25 -11.75 23.85
N TYR A 398 -3.82 -11.64 25.06
CA TYR A 398 -5.14 -11.05 25.26
C TYR A 398 -5.07 -9.53 25.06
N ASP A 399 -4.05 -8.89 25.62
CA ASP A 399 -3.78 -7.46 25.41
C ASP A 399 -3.55 -7.16 23.92
N ALA A 400 -2.73 -7.97 23.25
CA ALA A 400 -2.43 -7.81 21.83
C ALA A 400 -3.67 -8.01 20.93
N SER A 401 -4.50 -9.00 21.26
CA SER A 401 -5.74 -9.30 20.55
C SER A 401 -6.85 -8.29 20.83
N GLU A 402 -6.90 -7.67 22.01
CA GLU A 402 -7.82 -6.57 22.28
C GLU A 402 -7.47 -5.34 21.42
N PHE A 403 -6.18 -5.12 21.18
CA PHE A 403 -5.70 -3.97 20.40
C PHE A 403 -5.85 -4.17 18.89
N PHE A 404 -5.38 -5.30 18.34
CA PHE A 404 -5.32 -5.56 16.89
C PHE A 404 -6.42 -6.50 16.37
N GLY A 405 -7.16 -7.16 17.26
CA GLY A 405 -8.12 -8.22 16.92
C GLY A 405 -7.51 -9.62 17.03
N ALA A 406 -8.30 -10.60 17.49
CA ALA A 406 -7.81 -11.96 17.75
C ALA A 406 -7.38 -12.72 16.48
N ASP A 407 -7.99 -12.42 15.33
CA ASP A 407 -7.70 -13.09 14.06
C ASP A 407 -6.30 -12.76 13.52
N GLU A 408 -5.65 -11.72 14.05
CA GLU A 408 -4.25 -11.35 13.74
C GLU A 408 -3.24 -12.23 14.49
N TRP A 409 -3.66 -12.92 15.57
CA TRP A 409 -2.74 -13.63 16.46
C TRP A 409 -3.07 -15.11 16.62
N ASP A 410 -4.00 -15.64 15.82
CA ASP A 410 -4.64 -16.94 15.99
C ASP A 410 -3.81 -18.15 15.51
N TRP A 411 -2.53 -18.19 15.89
CA TRP A 411 -1.58 -19.22 15.46
C TRP A 411 -2.09 -20.67 15.66
N TRP A 412 -2.94 -20.90 16.66
CA TRP A 412 -3.54 -22.20 16.96
C TRP A 412 -4.47 -22.72 15.87
N ASN A 413 -5.00 -21.85 15.02
CA ASN A 413 -5.78 -22.23 13.84
C ASN A 413 -4.92 -22.42 12.59
N LYS A 414 -3.67 -21.93 12.61
CA LYS A 414 -2.76 -21.92 11.45
C LYS A 414 -1.83 -23.13 11.44
N LEU A 415 -1.44 -23.61 12.62
CA LEU A 415 -0.63 -24.81 12.76
C LEU A 415 -1.51 -26.05 12.65
N GLU A 416 -1.63 -26.62 11.44
CA GLU A 416 -2.01 -28.02 11.30
C GLU A 416 -0.93 -28.87 11.99
N LEU A 417 -1.12 -29.23 13.26
CA LEU A 417 -0.32 -30.25 13.93
C LEU A 417 -0.54 -31.58 13.20
N LYS A 418 0.23 -31.84 12.14
CA LYS A 418 0.22 -33.10 11.39
C LYS A 418 0.94 -34.23 12.11
#